data_AF-A0A7C1MU50-F1
#
_entry.id   AF-A0A7C1MU50-F1
#
_cell.length_a   1.000
_cell.length_b   1.000
_cell.length_c   1.000
_cell.angle_alpha   90.00
_cell.angle_beta   90.00
_cell.angle_gamma   90.00
#
_symmetry.space_group_name_H-M   'P 1'
#
loop_
_entity.id
_entity.type
_entity.pdbx_description
1 polymer ?
#
loop_
_entity_poly.entity_id
_entity_poly.type
_entity_poly.pdbx_seq_one_letter_code
_entity_poly.pdbx_strand_id
1 'polypeptide(L)'
;MKENEKAVQKEQITDFLLLILRISESEVKNSTDFNEAFRKRLKFQKKTDYKRFRASIDLLDDTEYGIISAFTYQLGDLKNKNDDIGELNLRLYGILNAVYLQMNAFEEIATLLNYSSRKEIQEIFTQLDIYKLRGIAGSHTVDYKYDKKTLLDNPLIHKTTSFRIVQTYLEKTGKKIAFVDENDFWAEYNLINVLWEYEKIATDLLINIIRFAIKKLIPKKQGRKEIEDRLNELIPKLIDYKKLDKNQNYGQKEYTTLVKKLSAQKK
;
A
#
# COMPACT_ATOMS: atom_id res chain seq x y z
N MET A 1 -3.19 35.56 2.38
CA MET A 1 -2.52 34.29 2.07
C MET A 1 -3.04 33.26 3.06
N LYS A 2 -3.84 32.27 2.62
CA LYS A 2 -4.12 31.11 3.46
C LYS A 2 -2.84 30.28 3.48
N GLU A 3 -2.30 29.99 4.66
CA GLU A 3 -1.27 28.96 4.78
C GLU A 3 -1.81 27.71 4.10
N ASN A 4 -1.11 27.22 3.07
CA ASN A 4 -1.39 25.89 2.54
C ASN A 4 -1.10 24.93 3.69
N GLU A 5 -2.13 24.46 4.39
CA GLU A 5 -1.98 23.39 5.36
C GLU A 5 -1.25 22.23 4.67
N LYS A 6 -0.06 21.92 5.16
CA LYS A 6 0.77 20.85 4.61
C LYS A 6 0.01 19.54 4.77
N ALA A 7 -0.24 18.84 3.65
CA ALA A 7 -0.90 17.54 3.67
C ALA A 7 -0.14 16.56 4.57
N VAL A 8 -0.88 15.75 5.33
CA VAL A 8 -0.35 14.76 6.27
C VAL A 8 -0.14 13.44 5.55
N GLN A 9 1.07 12.88 5.63
CA GLN A 9 1.38 11.58 5.04
C GLN A 9 0.96 10.44 5.97
N LYS A 10 0.70 9.25 5.40
CA LYS A 10 0.34 8.05 6.17
C LYS A 10 1.40 7.68 7.22
N GLU A 11 2.69 7.87 6.90
CA GLU A 11 3.81 7.75 7.85
C GLU A 11 3.59 8.53 9.16
N GLN A 12 3.05 9.75 9.07
CA GLN A 12 2.83 10.61 10.25
C GLN A 12 1.74 10.08 11.19
N ILE A 13 0.82 9.25 10.69
CA ILE A 13 -0.13 8.53 11.54
C ILE A 13 0.44 7.17 11.98
N THR A 14 1.32 6.54 11.21
CA THR A 14 2.07 5.35 11.67
C THR A 14 2.89 5.63 12.94
N ASP A 15 3.43 6.85 13.06
CA ASP A 15 4.17 7.33 14.24
C ASP A 15 3.43 7.16 15.58
N PHE A 16 2.09 7.07 15.56
CA PHE A 16 1.32 6.78 16.78
C PHE A 16 1.61 5.38 17.33
N LEU A 17 1.87 4.40 16.48
CA LEU A 17 2.28 3.06 16.91
C LEU A 17 3.68 3.09 17.55
N LEU A 18 4.58 3.92 17.01
CA LEU A 18 5.89 4.16 17.62
C LEU A 18 5.81 4.90 18.95
N LEU A 19 4.91 5.87 19.06
CA LEU A 19 4.64 6.57 20.31
C LEU A 19 4.19 5.59 21.40
N ILE A 20 3.29 4.65 21.07
CA ILE A 20 2.83 3.63 22.01
C ILE A 20 3.99 2.75 22.49
N LEU A 21 4.91 2.37 21.59
CA LEU A 21 6.14 1.65 21.96
C LEU A 21 6.99 2.47 22.95
N ARG A 22 7.28 3.73 22.61
CA ARG A 22 8.11 4.63 23.44
C ARG A 22 7.52 4.87 24.83
N ILE A 23 6.21 5.11 24.90
CA ILE A 23 5.49 5.24 26.18
C ILE A 23 5.67 3.96 27.00
N SER A 24 5.40 2.82 26.40
CA SER A 24 5.46 1.52 27.08
C SER A 24 6.89 1.20 27.56
N GLU A 25 7.91 1.57 26.78
CA GLU A 25 9.32 1.39 27.12
C GLU A 25 9.70 2.26 28.32
N SER A 26 9.29 3.53 28.31
CA SER A 26 9.57 4.47 29.39
C SER A 26 8.97 4.04 30.75
N GLU A 27 7.82 3.37 30.73
CA GLU A 27 7.14 2.89 31.94
C GLU A 27 7.81 1.65 32.55
N VAL A 28 8.53 0.85 31.74
CA VAL A 28 9.19 -0.39 32.20
C VAL A 28 10.71 -0.30 32.26
N LYS A 29 11.30 0.87 31.94
CA LYS A 29 12.76 1.07 31.83
C LYS A 29 13.58 0.64 33.05
N ASN A 30 12.99 0.73 34.26
CA ASN A 30 13.67 0.39 35.52
C ASN A 30 13.37 -1.06 35.98
N SER A 31 12.74 -1.88 35.15
CA SER A 31 12.40 -3.26 35.51
C SER A 31 13.64 -4.15 35.51
N THR A 32 13.71 -5.10 36.44
CA THR A 32 14.79 -6.10 36.52
C THR A 32 14.83 -7.04 35.32
N ASP A 33 13.68 -7.46 34.78
CA ASP A 33 13.55 -8.12 33.48
C ASP A 33 12.75 -7.20 32.55
N PHE A 34 13.46 -6.33 31.84
CA PHE A 34 12.88 -5.39 30.88
C PHE A 34 12.01 -6.09 29.83
N ASN A 35 12.48 -7.19 29.23
CA ASN A 35 11.76 -7.84 28.13
C ASN A 35 10.46 -8.47 28.60
N GLU A 36 10.44 -9.07 29.80
CA GLU A 36 9.21 -9.62 30.38
C GLU A 36 8.23 -8.53 30.81
N ALA A 37 8.72 -7.45 31.42
CA ALA A 37 7.90 -6.31 31.79
C ALA A 37 7.27 -5.65 30.54
N PHE A 38 8.06 -5.47 29.49
CA PHE A 38 7.61 -4.89 28.22
C PHE A 38 6.60 -5.78 27.50
N ARG A 39 6.85 -7.10 27.45
CA ARG A 39 5.89 -8.10 26.95
C ARG A 39 4.55 -8.00 27.68
N LYS A 40 4.55 -8.00 29.01
CA LYS A 40 3.32 -7.87 29.82
C LYS A 40 2.61 -6.54 29.56
N ARG A 41 3.38 -5.44 29.47
CA ARG A 41 2.87 -4.09 29.28
C ARG A 41 2.12 -3.91 27.96
N LEU A 42 2.67 -4.47 26.87
CA LEU A 42 2.07 -4.44 25.54
C LEU A 42 1.15 -5.64 25.27
N LYS A 43 1.05 -6.58 26.22
CA LYS A 43 0.25 -7.81 26.12
C LYS A 43 0.69 -8.71 24.96
N PHE A 44 1.99 -8.72 24.68
CA PHE A 44 2.58 -9.61 23.69
C PHE A 44 2.69 -11.05 24.20
N GLN A 45 2.74 -11.99 23.26
CA GLN A 45 2.79 -13.42 23.60
C GLN A 45 4.22 -13.83 23.99
N LYS A 46 5.23 -13.33 23.27
CA LYS A 46 6.64 -13.65 23.45
C LYS A 46 7.46 -12.42 23.83
N LYS A 47 8.58 -12.64 24.54
CA LYS A 47 9.50 -11.57 24.97
C LYS A 47 10.13 -10.78 23.81
N THR A 48 10.20 -11.36 22.62
CA THR A 48 10.82 -10.75 21.42
C THR A 48 9.81 -10.15 20.45
N ASP A 49 8.51 -10.25 20.73
CA ASP A 49 7.45 -9.77 19.83
C ASP A 49 7.52 -8.25 19.58
N TYR A 50 8.06 -7.46 20.52
CA TYR A 50 8.26 -6.02 20.30
C TYR A 50 9.21 -5.72 19.13
N LYS A 51 10.17 -6.62 18.84
CA LYS A 51 11.07 -6.47 17.70
C LYS A 51 10.34 -6.69 16.39
N ARG A 52 9.45 -7.70 16.36
CA ARG A 52 8.58 -7.97 15.21
C ARG A 52 7.62 -6.79 14.99
N PHE A 53 7.01 -6.30 16.06
CA PHE A 53 6.13 -5.14 16.02
C PHE A 53 6.84 -3.90 15.46
N ARG A 54 8.04 -3.60 15.95
CA ARG A 54 8.87 -2.50 15.44
C ARG A 54 9.21 -2.68 13.96
N ALA A 55 9.70 -3.86 13.58
CA ALA A 55 10.05 -4.16 12.19
C ALA A 55 8.84 -4.06 11.25
N SER A 56 7.65 -4.45 11.69
CA SER A 56 6.43 -4.28 10.89
C SER A 56 6.05 -2.81 10.71
N ILE A 57 6.25 -1.97 11.72
CA ILE A 57 6.02 -0.52 11.61
C ILE A 57 7.03 0.11 10.64
N ASP A 58 8.31 -0.22 10.79
CA ASP A 58 9.36 0.24 9.87
C ASP A 58 9.05 -0.17 8.42
N LEU A 59 8.55 -1.40 8.22
CA LEU A 59 8.14 -1.88 6.91
C LEU A 59 6.93 -1.11 6.34
N LEU A 60 5.97 -0.70 7.17
CA LEU A 60 4.86 0.15 6.72
C LEU A 60 5.39 1.48 6.17
N ASP A 61 6.32 2.11 6.88
CA ASP A 61 6.89 3.41 6.50
C ASP A 61 7.80 3.29 5.28
N ASP A 62 8.68 2.29 5.23
CA ASP A 62 9.59 2.06 4.09
C ASP A 62 8.82 1.82 2.78
N THR A 63 7.77 0.99 2.83
CA THR A 63 6.94 0.69 1.66
C THR A 63 6.08 1.87 1.22
N GLU A 64 5.74 2.78 2.15
CA GLU A 64 4.94 3.95 1.87
C GLU A 64 5.63 4.91 0.89
N TYR A 65 6.94 5.08 1.00
CA TYR A 65 7.73 5.85 0.03
C TYR A 65 7.60 5.28 -1.39
N GLY A 66 7.59 3.94 -1.52
CA GLY A 66 7.37 3.26 -2.79
C GLY A 66 5.99 3.53 -3.37
N ILE A 67 4.95 3.51 -2.54
CA ILE A 67 3.57 3.75 -2.95
C ILE A 67 3.34 5.21 -3.33
N ILE A 68 3.85 6.18 -2.55
CA ILE A 68 3.83 7.60 -2.90
C ILE A 68 4.53 7.84 -4.24
N SER A 69 5.66 7.19 -4.48
CA SER A 69 6.37 7.23 -5.77
C SER A 69 5.52 6.66 -6.91
N ALA A 70 4.76 5.59 -6.65
CA ALA A 70 3.83 5.00 -7.61
C ALA A 70 2.68 5.96 -7.97
N PHE A 71 2.06 6.63 -7.00
CA PHE A 71 1.04 7.65 -7.31
C PHE A 71 1.61 8.84 -8.08
N THR A 72 2.84 9.23 -7.75
CA THR A 72 3.48 10.42 -8.33
C THR A 72 3.93 10.20 -9.77
N TYR A 73 4.51 9.03 -10.06
CA TYR A 73 5.21 8.76 -11.32
C TYR A 73 4.77 7.47 -12.01
N GLN A 74 3.84 6.70 -11.44
CA GLN A 74 3.36 5.41 -11.95
C GLN A 74 4.49 4.45 -12.34
N LEU A 75 4.51 3.97 -13.58
CA LEU A 75 5.56 3.11 -14.13
C LEU A 75 6.71 3.91 -14.75
N GLY A 76 6.60 5.24 -14.87
CA GLY A 76 7.70 6.08 -15.30
C GLY A 76 7.34 7.56 -15.34
N ASP A 77 8.35 8.41 -15.15
CA ASP A 77 8.21 9.85 -15.36
C ASP A 77 8.08 10.14 -16.85
N LEU A 78 6.95 10.71 -17.27
CA LEU A 78 6.71 11.09 -18.67
C LEU A 78 7.67 12.18 -19.17
N LYS A 79 8.35 12.90 -18.26
CA LYS A 79 9.43 13.83 -18.63
C LYS A 79 10.74 13.13 -18.96
N ASN A 80 10.90 11.88 -18.55
CA ASN A 80 12.06 11.06 -18.89
C ASN A 80 11.81 10.35 -20.23
N LYS A 81 12.83 10.30 -21.10
CA LYS A 81 12.78 9.57 -22.38
C LYS A 81 13.08 8.08 -22.25
N ASN A 82 13.36 7.59 -21.05
CA ASN A 82 13.59 6.17 -20.85
C ASN A 82 12.27 5.40 -20.93
N ASP A 83 11.98 4.81 -22.10
CA ASP A 83 10.86 3.90 -22.36
C ASP A 83 11.30 2.43 -22.30
N ASP A 84 12.40 2.13 -21.61
CA ASP A 84 12.89 0.77 -21.46
C ASP A 84 11.85 -0.12 -20.77
N ILE A 85 11.39 -1.15 -21.49
CA ILE A 85 10.38 -2.10 -21.01
C ILE A 85 10.89 -2.86 -19.78
N GLY A 86 12.21 -3.10 -19.68
CA GLY A 86 12.83 -3.71 -18.50
C GLY A 86 12.60 -2.87 -17.24
N GLU A 87 12.87 -1.57 -17.32
CA GLU A 87 12.61 -0.60 -16.23
C GLU A 87 11.13 -0.50 -15.86
N LEU A 88 10.23 -0.48 -16.85
CA LEU A 88 8.77 -0.48 -16.58
C LEU A 88 8.34 -1.73 -15.80
N ASN A 89 8.87 -2.91 -16.18
CA ASN A 89 8.59 -4.17 -15.49
C ASN A 89 9.19 -4.19 -14.08
N LEU A 90 10.46 -3.79 -13.92
CA LEU A 90 11.11 -3.71 -12.61
C LEU A 90 10.33 -2.79 -11.67
N ARG A 91 9.86 -1.66 -12.18
CA ARG A 91 9.06 -0.72 -11.41
C ARG A 91 7.69 -1.28 -11.06
N LEU A 92 7.00 -1.93 -12.00
CA LEU A 92 5.74 -2.62 -11.70
C LEU A 92 5.94 -3.65 -10.57
N TYR A 93 6.96 -4.49 -10.67
CA TYR A 93 7.27 -5.49 -9.65
C TYR A 93 7.61 -4.85 -8.29
N GLY A 94 8.40 -3.77 -8.29
CA GLY A 94 8.73 -3.03 -7.07
C GLY A 94 7.48 -2.47 -6.38
N ILE A 95 6.56 -1.87 -7.14
CA ILE A 95 5.30 -1.32 -6.62
C ILE A 95 4.42 -2.44 -6.04
N LEU A 96 4.22 -3.52 -6.79
CA LEU A 96 3.40 -4.65 -6.34
C LEU A 96 3.98 -5.34 -5.12
N ASN A 97 5.31 -5.45 -5.05
CA ASN A 97 5.99 -6.00 -3.89
C ASN A 97 5.89 -5.08 -2.67
N ALA A 98 6.00 -3.76 -2.84
CA ALA A 98 5.82 -2.80 -1.75
C ALA A 98 4.41 -2.92 -1.13
N VAL A 99 3.36 -2.98 -1.94
CA VAL A 99 1.98 -3.18 -1.48
C VAL A 99 1.84 -4.51 -0.74
N TYR A 100 2.37 -5.60 -1.30
CA TYR A 100 2.29 -6.92 -0.68
C TYR A 100 3.01 -6.99 0.68
N LEU A 101 4.19 -6.39 0.78
CA LEU A 101 4.94 -6.27 2.02
C LEU A 101 4.17 -5.43 3.06
N GLN A 102 3.55 -4.33 2.62
CA GLN A 102 2.72 -3.48 3.49
C GLN A 102 1.48 -4.22 4.01
N MET A 103 0.81 -5.03 3.17
CA MET A 103 -0.29 -5.92 3.58
C MET A 103 0.12 -6.90 4.69
N ASN A 104 1.28 -7.56 4.54
CA ASN A 104 1.79 -8.49 5.55
C ASN A 104 2.15 -7.79 6.87
N ALA A 105 2.69 -6.56 6.79
CA ALA A 105 2.98 -5.75 7.97
C ALA A 105 1.69 -5.40 8.75
N PHE A 106 0.60 -5.06 8.06
CA PHE A 106 -0.70 -4.83 8.69
C PHE A 106 -1.22 -6.07 9.42
N GLU A 107 -1.15 -7.24 8.78
CA GLU A 107 -1.58 -8.51 9.39
C GLU A 107 -0.77 -8.84 10.65
N GLU A 108 0.56 -8.67 10.59
CA GLU A 108 1.46 -8.93 11.70
C GLU A 108 1.20 -7.96 12.87
N ILE A 109 1.06 -6.65 12.59
CA ILE A 109 0.70 -5.63 13.60
C ILE A 109 -0.62 -5.98 14.29
N ALA A 110 -1.65 -6.31 13.51
CA ALA A 110 -2.96 -6.66 14.04
C ALA A 110 -2.90 -7.94 14.90
N THR A 111 -2.10 -8.91 14.49
CA THR A 111 -1.86 -10.15 15.24
C THR A 111 -1.17 -9.88 16.57
N LEU A 112 -0.07 -9.13 16.56
CA LEU A 112 0.71 -8.81 17.77
C LEU A 112 -0.10 -8.01 18.79
N LEU A 113 -0.94 -7.08 18.33
CA LEU A 113 -1.82 -6.29 19.20
C LEU A 113 -3.06 -7.07 19.67
N ASN A 114 -3.27 -8.28 19.16
CA ASN A 114 -4.50 -9.07 19.32
C ASN A 114 -5.74 -8.24 18.94
N TYR A 115 -5.70 -7.61 17.77
CA TYR A 115 -6.83 -6.90 17.17
C TYR A 115 -8.00 -7.86 16.92
N SER A 116 -9.23 -7.40 17.14
CA SER A 116 -10.44 -8.25 17.14
C SER A 116 -10.71 -8.86 15.75
N SER A 117 -10.59 -8.05 14.70
CA SER A 117 -10.84 -8.46 13.31
C SER A 117 -9.58 -8.93 12.59
N ARG A 118 -8.54 -9.39 13.31
CA ARG A 118 -7.26 -9.76 12.69
C ARG A 118 -7.37 -10.88 11.63
N LYS A 119 -8.36 -11.78 11.76
CA LYS A 119 -8.59 -12.86 10.80
C LYS A 119 -9.18 -12.37 9.47
N GLU A 120 -9.92 -11.27 9.50
CA GLU A 120 -10.61 -10.69 8.34
C GLU A 120 -9.65 -9.83 7.49
N ILE A 121 -8.52 -9.38 8.05
CA ILE A 121 -7.58 -8.50 7.35
C ILE A 121 -7.04 -9.16 6.07
N GLN A 122 -6.62 -10.42 6.16
CA GLN A 122 -6.12 -11.16 5.01
C GLN A 122 -7.23 -11.37 3.96
N GLU A 123 -8.46 -11.67 4.41
CA GLU A 123 -9.62 -11.82 3.52
C GLU A 123 -9.92 -10.51 2.78
N ILE A 124 -9.85 -9.37 3.47
CA ILE A 124 -10.04 -8.05 2.86
C ILE A 124 -8.98 -7.79 1.78
N PHE A 125 -7.70 -8.00 2.10
CA PHE A 125 -6.62 -7.71 1.16
C PHE A 125 -6.60 -8.66 -0.05
N THR A 126 -6.87 -9.95 0.15
CA THR A 126 -6.85 -10.96 -0.93
C THR A 126 -7.97 -10.77 -1.95
N GLN A 127 -9.03 -10.05 -1.59
CA GLN A 127 -10.12 -9.71 -2.51
C GLN A 127 -9.79 -8.54 -3.45
N LEU A 128 -8.78 -7.73 -3.11
CA LEU A 128 -8.41 -6.55 -3.89
C LEU A 128 -7.74 -6.91 -5.21
N ASP A 129 -8.01 -6.10 -6.23
CA ASP A 129 -7.44 -6.30 -7.55
C ASP A 129 -5.93 -6.08 -7.57
N ILE A 130 -5.36 -5.25 -6.69
CA ILE A 130 -3.89 -5.11 -6.55
C ILE A 130 -3.25 -6.43 -6.08
N TYR A 131 -3.95 -7.23 -5.26
CA TYR A 131 -3.44 -8.52 -4.79
C TYR A 131 -3.45 -9.54 -5.92
N LYS A 132 -4.53 -9.59 -6.71
CA LYS A 132 -4.62 -10.42 -7.91
C LYS A 132 -3.57 -10.03 -8.93
N LEU A 133 -3.41 -8.72 -9.21
CA LEU A 133 -2.37 -8.19 -10.08
C LEU A 133 -0.97 -8.60 -9.60
N ARG A 134 -0.68 -8.52 -8.29
CA ARG A 134 0.57 -9.02 -7.72
C ARG A 134 0.75 -10.52 -7.94
N GLY A 135 -0.32 -11.31 -7.80
CA GLY A 135 -0.27 -12.74 -8.10
C GLY A 135 0.05 -13.02 -9.57
N ILE A 136 -0.61 -12.30 -10.48
CA ILE A 136 -0.45 -12.45 -11.93
C ILE A 136 0.91 -11.94 -12.42
N ALA A 137 1.40 -10.82 -11.90
CA ALA A 137 2.62 -10.17 -12.39
C ALA A 137 3.87 -10.52 -11.56
N GLY A 138 3.72 -10.71 -10.25
CA GLY A 138 4.84 -10.77 -9.29
C GLY A 138 5.11 -12.15 -8.69
N SER A 139 4.35 -13.20 -9.01
CA SER A 139 4.58 -14.54 -8.46
C SER A 139 4.40 -15.58 -9.55
N HIS A 140 5.53 -16.14 -10.02
CA HIS A 140 5.63 -17.34 -10.86
C HIS A 140 4.41 -17.54 -11.74
N THR A 141 4.25 -16.66 -12.73
CA THR A 141 3.04 -16.62 -13.56
C THR A 141 2.66 -17.98 -14.13
N VAL A 142 3.63 -18.89 -14.22
CA VAL A 142 3.56 -20.32 -14.61
C VAL A 142 2.64 -21.22 -13.79
N ASP A 143 2.26 -20.86 -12.54
CA ASP A 143 1.41 -21.69 -11.69
C ASP A 143 0.27 -20.91 -11.01
N TYR A 144 -0.20 -19.84 -11.64
CA TYR A 144 -1.30 -19.02 -11.11
C TYR A 144 -2.56 -19.86 -10.92
N LYS A 145 -3.09 -19.91 -9.70
CA LYS A 145 -4.29 -20.67 -9.37
C LYS A 145 -5.56 -19.85 -9.62
N TYR A 146 -6.44 -20.36 -10.49
CA TYR A 146 -7.75 -19.74 -10.70
C TYR A 146 -8.61 -19.77 -9.44
N ASP A 147 -9.49 -18.77 -9.33
CA ASP A 147 -10.54 -18.78 -8.32
C ASP A 147 -11.60 -19.84 -8.62
N LYS A 148 -12.42 -20.16 -7.61
CA LYS A 148 -13.45 -21.21 -7.72
C LYS A 148 -14.48 -20.92 -8.81
N LYS A 149 -14.85 -19.66 -9.02
CA LYS A 149 -15.88 -19.28 -9.99
C LYS A 149 -15.36 -19.50 -11.41
N THR A 150 -14.14 -19.06 -11.69
CA THR A 150 -13.49 -19.26 -13.00
C THR A 150 -13.44 -20.74 -13.41
N LEU A 151 -13.15 -21.64 -12.46
CA LEU A 151 -13.14 -23.10 -12.69
C LEU A 151 -14.54 -23.71 -12.88
N LEU A 152 -15.56 -23.15 -12.23
CA LEU A 152 -16.95 -23.59 -12.41
C LEU A 152 -17.48 -23.18 -13.79
N ASP A 153 -17.14 -21.98 -14.23
CA ASP A 153 -17.55 -21.44 -15.53
C ASP A 153 -16.80 -22.12 -16.70
N ASN A 154 -15.62 -22.71 -16.43
CA ASN A 154 -14.75 -23.34 -17.43
C ASN A 154 -14.24 -24.72 -16.96
N PRO A 155 -15.07 -25.78 -16.98
CA PRO A 155 -14.71 -27.07 -16.38
C PRO A 155 -13.58 -27.84 -17.10
N LEU A 156 -13.18 -27.40 -18.29
CA LEU A 156 -12.17 -28.07 -19.12
C LEU A 156 -10.74 -27.54 -18.91
N ILE A 157 -10.57 -26.43 -18.19
CA ILE A 157 -9.25 -25.83 -17.96
C ILE A 157 -8.56 -26.43 -16.73
N HIS A 158 -7.23 -26.37 -16.69
CA HIS A 158 -6.46 -26.76 -15.51
C HIS A 158 -6.71 -25.82 -14.32
N LYS A 159 -6.46 -26.31 -13.10
CA LYS A 159 -6.61 -25.50 -11.87
C LYS A 159 -5.64 -24.33 -11.79
N THR A 160 -4.53 -24.44 -12.50
CA THR A 160 -3.45 -23.44 -12.57
C THR A 160 -3.22 -23.06 -14.03
N THR A 161 -2.67 -21.87 -14.25
CA THR A 161 -2.33 -21.38 -15.59
C THR A 161 -1.06 -20.54 -15.59
N SER A 162 -0.61 -20.21 -16.81
CA SER A 162 0.55 -19.37 -17.09
C SER A 162 0.13 -18.00 -17.64
N PHE A 163 0.23 -16.92 -16.83
CA PHE A 163 0.01 -15.56 -17.35
C PHE A 163 1.25 -14.98 -18.01
N ARG A 164 1.05 -14.15 -19.03
CA ARG A 164 2.09 -13.33 -19.65
C ARG A 164 1.62 -11.90 -19.85
N ILE A 165 2.51 -10.95 -19.56
CA ILE A 165 2.23 -9.53 -19.76
C ILE A 165 2.22 -9.20 -21.25
N VAL A 166 1.22 -8.43 -21.67
CA VAL A 166 1.12 -7.91 -23.03
C VAL A 166 1.95 -6.64 -23.11
N GLN A 167 3.22 -6.79 -23.51
CA GLN A 167 4.21 -5.71 -23.49
C GLN A 167 3.79 -4.46 -24.27
N THR A 168 3.04 -4.63 -25.36
CA THR A 168 2.53 -3.50 -26.17
C THR A 168 1.54 -2.60 -25.43
N TYR A 169 0.97 -3.08 -24.32
CA TYR A 169 0.09 -2.29 -23.46
C TYR A 169 0.81 -1.73 -22.23
N LEU A 170 2.05 -2.15 -21.94
CA LEU A 170 2.79 -1.66 -20.78
C LEU A 170 3.38 -0.27 -21.09
N GLU A 171 2.76 0.77 -20.54
CA GLU A 171 3.21 2.15 -20.71
C GLU A 171 3.47 2.85 -19.37
N LYS A 172 4.25 3.94 -19.40
CA LYS A 172 4.65 4.74 -18.22
C LYS A 172 3.50 5.12 -17.29
N THR A 173 2.30 5.37 -17.84
CA THR A 173 1.15 5.81 -17.04
C THR A 173 0.52 4.67 -16.23
N GLY A 174 0.75 3.41 -16.61
CA GLY A 174 0.09 2.26 -16.01
C GLY A 174 -1.44 2.27 -16.15
N LYS A 175 -2.01 3.06 -17.08
CA LYS A 175 -3.46 3.16 -17.28
C LYS A 175 -4.09 1.87 -17.75
N LYS A 176 -3.31 1.09 -18.49
CA LYS A 176 -3.66 -0.24 -18.97
C LYS A 176 -2.46 -1.15 -18.74
N ILE A 177 -2.64 -2.18 -17.95
CA ILE A 177 -1.69 -3.28 -17.79
C ILE A 177 -2.48 -4.54 -18.10
N ALA A 178 -2.16 -5.20 -19.20
CA ALA A 178 -2.90 -6.36 -19.63
C ALA A 178 -2.05 -7.62 -19.57
N PHE A 179 -2.71 -8.71 -19.25
CA PHE A 179 -2.17 -10.04 -19.22
C PHE A 179 -3.08 -10.96 -20.01
N VAL A 180 -2.49 -11.96 -20.63
CA VAL A 180 -3.20 -13.07 -21.26
C VAL A 180 -2.61 -14.36 -20.73
N ASP A 181 -3.45 -15.35 -20.43
CA ASP A 181 -2.98 -16.68 -20.05
C ASP A 181 -2.97 -17.66 -21.24
N GLU A 182 -2.66 -18.92 -20.95
CA GLU A 182 -2.60 -20.00 -21.95
C GLU A 182 -3.98 -20.42 -22.48
N ASN A 183 -5.07 -19.98 -21.84
CA ASN A 183 -6.46 -20.27 -22.20
C ASN A 183 -7.14 -19.06 -22.87
N ASP A 184 -6.35 -18.06 -23.29
CA ASP A 184 -6.81 -16.80 -23.88
C ASP A 184 -7.69 -15.94 -22.96
N PHE A 185 -7.64 -16.15 -21.64
CA PHE A 185 -8.31 -15.22 -20.72
C PHE A 185 -7.49 -13.95 -20.55
N TRP A 186 -8.19 -12.82 -20.66
CA TRP A 186 -7.60 -11.49 -20.51
C TRP A 186 -7.86 -10.93 -19.11
N ALA A 187 -6.80 -10.44 -18.49
CA ALA A 187 -6.88 -9.65 -17.26
C ALA A 187 -6.30 -8.26 -17.53
N GLU A 188 -7.10 -7.22 -17.30
CA GLU A 188 -6.69 -5.83 -17.50
C GLU A 188 -6.83 -5.02 -16.22
N TYR A 189 -5.80 -4.24 -15.90
CA TYR A 189 -5.75 -3.42 -14.70
C TYR A 189 -5.34 -1.99 -15.02
N ASN A 190 -5.89 -1.05 -14.25
CA ASN A 190 -5.39 0.33 -14.17
C ASN A 190 -4.66 0.49 -12.85
N LEU A 191 -3.34 0.71 -12.90
CA LEU A 191 -2.46 0.70 -11.73
C LEU A 191 -2.89 1.71 -10.66
N ILE A 192 -3.24 2.94 -11.05
CA ILE A 192 -3.63 3.99 -10.11
C ILE A 192 -4.96 3.65 -9.44
N ASN A 193 -5.91 3.08 -10.17
CA ASN A 193 -7.19 2.70 -9.59
C ASN A 193 -7.04 1.60 -8.54
N VAL A 194 -6.26 0.56 -8.84
CA VAL A 194 -6.06 -0.57 -7.90
C VAL A 194 -5.21 -0.15 -6.68
N LEU A 195 -4.24 0.75 -6.87
CA LEU A 195 -3.49 1.33 -5.75
C LEU A 195 -4.38 2.22 -4.88
N TRP A 196 -5.27 3.00 -5.49
CA TRP A 196 -6.15 3.89 -4.74
C TRP A 196 -7.17 3.13 -3.89
N GLU A 197 -7.73 2.05 -4.42
CA GLU A 197 -8.62 1.16 -3.67
C GLU A 197 -7.90 0.57 -2.45
N TYR A 198 -6.68 0.07 -2.67
CA TYR A 198 -5.83 -0.42 -1.59
C TYR A 198 -5.55 0.65 -0.53
N GLU A 199 -5.09 1.82 -0.95
CA GLU A 199 -4.68 2.89 -0.01
C GLU A 199 -5.82 3.36 0.88
N LYS A 200 -7.04 3.44 0.33
CA LYS A 200 -8.23 3.77 1.12
C LYS A 200 -8.43 2.75 2.25
N ILE A 201 -8.39 1.46 1.92
CA ILE A 201 -8.60 0.38 2.88
C ILE A 201 -7.45 0.30 3.89
N ALA A 202 -6.20 0.41 3.42
CA ALA A 202 -5.01 0.37 4.25
C ALA A 202 -4.99 1.53 5.26
N THR A 203 -5.34 2.74 4.82
CA THR A 203 -5.43 3.93 5.68
C THR A 203 -6.53 3.78 6.74
N ASP A 204 -7.73 3.35 6.33
CA ASP A 204 -8.84 3.10 7.27
C ASP A 204 -8.48 2.03 8.30
N LEU A 205 -7.82 0.95 7.86
CA LEU A 205 -7.34 -0.12 8.74
C LEU A 205 -6.30 0.40 9.73
N LEU A 206 -5.31 1.20 9.28
CA LEU A 206 -4.29 1.79 10.13
C LEU A 206 -4.92 2.63 11.24
N ILE A 207 -5.86 3.51 10.89
CA ILE A 207 -6.58 4.35 11.85
C ILE A 207 -7.30 3.49 12.89
N ASN A 208 -7.98 2.43 12.47
CA ASN A 208 -8.69 1.52 13.37
C ASN A 208 -7.76 0.75 14.30
N ILE A 209 -6.61 0.28 13.79
CA ILE A 209 -5.56 -0.38 14.58
C ILE A 209 -5.00 0.60 15.62
N ILE A 210 -4.68 1.84 15.22
CA ILE A 210 -4.16 2.87 16.13
C ILE A 210 -5.18 3.17 17.24
N ARG A 211 -6.45 3.42 16.88
CA ARG A 211 -7.52 3.67 17.87
C ARG A 211 -7.67 2.51 18.86
N PHE A 212 -7.62 1.27 18.35
CA PHE A 212 -7.64 0.08 19.18
C PHE A 212 -6.43 0.04 20.13
N ALA A 213 -5.24 0.30 19.62
CA ALA A 213 -4.00 0.29 20.38
C ALA A 213 -4.02 1.36 21.48
N ILE A 214 -4.45 2.60 21.17
CA ILE A 214 -4.60 3.68 22.16
C ILE A 214 -5.54 3.26 23.28
N LYS A 215 -6.74 2.79 22.93
CA LYS A 215 -7.75 2.37 23.91
C LYS A 215 -7.26 1.24 24.82
N LYS A 216 -6.53 0.27 24.25
CA LYS A 216 -6.13 -0.96 24.94
C LYS A 216 -4.82 -0.85 25.71
N LEU A 217 -3.90 -0.01 25.25
CA LEU A 217 -2.51 0.04 25.71
C LEU A 217 -2.13 1.35 26.39
N ILE A 218 -2.91 2.43 26.31
CA ILE A 218 -2.61 3.65 27.06
C ILE A 218 -3.43 3.67 28.36
N PRO A 219 -2.83 3.63 29.55
CA PRO A 219 -3.56 3.45 30.80
C PRO A 219 -4.26 4.74 31.27
N LYS A 220 -3.63 5.91 31.11
CA LYS A 220 -4.17 7.18 31.60
C LYS A 220 -5.26 7.72 30.68
N LYS A 221 -6.42 8.06 31.24
CA LYS A 221 -7.56 8.62 30.50
C LYS A 221 -7.21 9.94 29.81
N GLN A 222 -6.47 10.81 30.48
CA GLN A 222 -6.02 12.08 29.93
C GLN A 222 -5.06 11.88 28.74
N GLY A 223 -4.03 11.04 28.90
CA GLY A 223 -3.10 10.73 27.81
C GLY A 223 -3.76 10.01 26.62
N ARG A 224 -4.77 9.15 26.87
CA ARG A 224 -5.60 8.58 25.79
C ARG A 224 -6.28 9.67 24.97
N LYS A 225 -6.95 10.60 25.66
CA LYS A 225 -7.69 11.68 25.02
C LYS A 225 -6.76 12.59 24.19
N GLU A 226 -5.60 12.96 24.73
CA GLU A 226 -4.63 13.80 24.00
C GLU A 226 -4.14 13.14 22.71
N ILE A 227 -3.85 11.84 22.75
CA ILE A 227 -3.40 11.09 21.57
C ILE A 227 -4.56 10.90 20.58
N GLU A 228 -5.77 10.62 21.05
CA GLU A 228 -6.97 10.52 20.20
C GLU A 228 -7.31 11.86 19.53
N ASP A 229 -7.27 12.97 20.27
CA ASP A 229 -7.52 14.32 19.75
C ASP A 229 -6.49 14.68 18.68
N ARG A 230 -5.21 14.40 18.91
CA ARG A 230 -4.13 14.57 17.92
C ARG A 230 -4.36 13.74 16.66
N LEU A 231 -4.75 12.46 16.80
CA LEU A 231 -5.05 11.60 15.66
C LEU A 231 -6.24 12.16 14.85
N ASN A 232 -7.30 12.59 15.53
CA ASN A 232 -8.49 13.15 14.89
C ASN A 232 -8.22 14.49 14.20
N GLU A 233 -7.24 15.27 14.65
CA GLU A 233 -6.78 16.48 13.97
C GLU A 233 -6.06 16.18 12.64
N LEU A 234 -5.32 15.07 12.59
CA LEU A 234 -4.51 14.69 11.44
C LEU A 234 -5.32 13.99 10.34
N ILE A 235 -6.34 13.21 10.70
CA ILE A 235 -7.15 12.44 9.74
C ILE A 235 -7.72 13.30 8.59
N PRO A 236 -8.38 14.47 8.85
CA PRO A 236 -8.91 15.31 7.77
C PRO A 236 -7.84 15.92 6.87
N LYS A 237 -6.58 15.97 7.35
CA LYS A 237 -5.43 16.54 6.65
C LYS A 237 -4.66 15.48 5.87
N LEU A 238 -5.04 14.20 5.96
CA LEU A 238 -4.37 13.12 5.25
C LEU A 238 -4.34 13.37 3.75
N ILE A 239 -3.20 13.02 3.15
CA ILE A 239 -2.94 13.25 1.74
C ILE A 239 -3.97 12.53 0.87
N ASP A 240 -4.51 13.27 -0.10
CA ASP A 240 -5.32 12.68 -1.16
C ASP A 240 -4.39 12.22 -2.27
N TYR A 241 -4.10 10.91 -2.29
CA TYR A 241 -3.20 10.29 -3.26
C TYR A 241 -3.62 10.54 -4.73
N LYS A 242 -4.90 10.80 -5.02
CA LYS A 242 -5.34 11.15 -6.39
C LYS A 242 -4.76 12.48 -6.87
N LYS A 243 -4.39 13.37 -5.96
CA LYS A 243 -3.79 14.67 -6.29
C LYS A 243 -2.29 14.60 -6.55
N LEU A 244 -1.66 13.45 -6.33
CA LEU A 244 -0.23 13.25 -6.53
C LEU A 244 0.14 12.96 -7.98
N ASP A 245 -0.83 12.58 -8.82
CA ASP A 245 -0.59 12.15 -10.19
C ASP A 245 -0.04 13.30 -11.06
N LYS A 246 1.28 13.33 -11.25
CA LYS A 246 1.96 14.32 -12.10
C LYS A 246 1.73 14.09 -13.60
N ASN A 247 1.19 12.95 -13.98
CA ASN A 247 0.98 12.54 -15.36
C ASN A 247 -0.44 12.86 -15.87
N GLN A 248 -1.37 13.33 -15.02
CA GLN A 248 -2.74 13.73 -15.41
C GLN A 248 -2.83 14.66 -16.63
N ASN A 249 -1.87 15.58 -16.78
CA ASN A 249 -1.93 16.66 -17.78
C ASN A 249 -0.99 16.47 -18.98
N TYR A 250 -0.30 15.34 -19.10
CA TYR A 250 0.76 15.18 -20.11
C TYR A 250 0.19 15.10 -21.55
N GLY A 251 -0.89 14.33 -21.75
CA GLY A 251 -1.52 14.20 -23.08
C GLY A 251 -2.10 15.52 -23.63
N GLN A 252 -2.60 16.40 -22.76
CA GLN A 252 -3.06 17.73 -23.18
C GLN A 252 -1.91 18.65 -23.58
N LYS A 253 -0.77 18.59 -22.87
CA LYS A 253 0.41 19.42 -23.19
C LYS A 253 1.09 19.00 -24.48
N GLU A 254 1.24 17.70 -24.74
CA GLU A 254 1.82 17.22 -25.99
C GLU A 254 0.92 17.55 -27.18
N TYR A 255 -0.39 17.31 -27.08
CA TYR A 255 -1.35 17.67 -28.12
C TYR A 255 -1.30 19.19 -28.42
N THR A 256 -1.30 20.03 -27.38
CA THR A 256 -1.19 21.49 -27.55
C THR A 256 0.13 21.89 -28.21
N THR A 257 1.23 21.20 -27.90
CA THR A 257 2.55 21.47 -28.47
C THR A 257 2.64 20.99 -29.93
N LEU A 258 2.05 19.84 -30.25
CA LEU A 258 1.97 19.29 -31.61
C LEU A 258 1.10 20.17 -32.51
N VAL A 259 -0.07 20.60 -32.03
CA VAL A 259 -0.96 21.53 -32.72
C VAL A 259 -0.26 22.86 -32.97
N LYS A 260 0.49 23.39 -32.00
CA LYS A 260 1.30 24.61 -32.18
C LYS A 260 2.38 24.42 -33.25
N LYS A 261 3.14 23.32 -33.23
CA LYS A 261 4.17 23.04 -34.25
C LYS A 261 3.58 22.90 -35.66
N LEU A 262 2.46 22.18 -35.80
CA LEU A 262 1.77 22.00 -37.07
C LEU A 262 1.17 23.32 -37.60
N SER A 263 0.70 24.20 -36.72
CA SER A 263 0.21 25.53 -37.09
C SER A 263 1.32 26.51 -37.47
N ALA A 264 2.55 26.33 -36.96
CA ALA A 264 3.71 27.14 -37.29
C ALA A 264 4.38 26.74 -38.62
N GLN A 265 4.21 25.50 -39.08
CA GLN A 265 4.70 25.01 -40.38
C GLN A 265 3.79 25.38 -41.56
N LYS A 266 2.60 25.95 -41.30
CA LYS A 266 1.63 26.40 -42.30
C LYS A 266 1.68 27.93 -42.57
N LYS A 267 2.71 28.61 -42.08
CA LYS A 267 3.02 30.02 -42.38
C LYS A 267 4.35 30.09 -43.10
#